data_AF-A0A953KDV7-F1
#
_entry.id   AF-A0A953KDV7-F1
#
_cell.length_a   1.000
_cell.length_b   1.000
_cell.length_c   1.000
_cell.angle_alpha   90.00
_cell.angle_beta   90.00
_cell.angle_gamma   90.00
#
_symmetry.space_group_name_H-M   'P 1'
#
loop_
_entity.id
_entity.type
_entity.pdbx_description
1 polymer ?
#
loop_
_entity_poly.entity_id
_entity_poly.type
_entity_poly.pdbx_seq_one_letter_code
_entity_poly.pdbx_strand_id
1 'polypeptide(L)'
;MKFDTLDKLPSRIQVDELVTSRYGEQPRPESWDRRRDGVDVVRTSDGRVLKLQCDGMQSPPQKGWVLMVRDGDAEHGYRWTLYGMPRQTGH
;
A
#
# COMPACT_ATOMS: atom_id res chain seq x y z
N MET A 1 -1.02 -17.17 2.38
CA MET A 1 -1.90 -16.06 2.00
C MET A 1 -2.05 -16.08 0.48
N LYS A 2 -3.27 -15.96 -0.07
CA LYS A 2 -3.46 -15.76 -1.52
C LYS A 2 -3.51 -14.25 -1.79
N PHE A 3 -2.92 -13.82 -2.90
CA PHE A 3 -2.94 -12.43 -3.35
C PHE A 3 -3.89 -12.31 -4.53
N ASP A 4 -4.68 -11.24 -4.54
CA ASP A 4 -5.70 -11.02 -5.55
C ASP A 4 -5.15 -10.22 -6.73
N THR A 5 -5.75 -10.43 -7.90
CA THR A 5 -5.48 -9.64 -9.10
C THR A 5 -6.39 -8.42 -9.18
N LEU A 6 -5.91 -7.38 -9.85
CA LEU A 6 -6.75 -6.26 -10.27
C LEU A 6 -7.18 -6.47 -11.73
N ASP A 7 -8.49 -6.44 -11.99
CA ASP A 7 -9.05 -6.71 -13.32
C ASP A 7 -8.75 -5.62 -14.35
N LYS A 8 -8.40 -4.42 -13.88
CA LYS A 8 -8.08 -3.26 -14.73
C LYS A 8 -7.06 -2.36 -14.05
N LEU A 9 -6.25 -1.69 -14.87
CA LEU A 9 -5.29 -0.67 -14.46
C LEU A 9 -5.40 0.55 -15.41
N PRO A 10 -5.26 1.79 -14.90
CA PRO A 10 -5.10 2.12 -13.48
C PRO A 10 -6.38 1.87 -12.68
N SER A 11 -6.23 1.61 -11.38
CA SER A 11 -7.35 1.34 -10.47
C SER A 11 -7.20 2.09 -9.15
N ARG A 12 -8.32 2.61 -8.65
CA ARG A 12 -8.40 3.24 -7.34
C ARG A 12 -8.78 2.19 -6.31
N ILE A 13 -7.98 2.07 -5.25
CA ILE A 13 -8.27 1.21 -4.10
C ILE A 13 -8.32 2.05 -2.82
N GLN A 14 -9.04 1.56 -1.82
CA GLN A 14 -8.99 2.09 -0.46
C GLN A 14 -8.43 1.03 0.47
N VAL A 15 -7.45 1.41 1.28
CA VAL A 15 -6.80 0.53 2.25
C VAL A 15 -7.70 0.38 3.47
N ASP A 16 -8.01 -0.86 3.84
CA ASP A 16 -8.66 -1.18 5.11
C ASP A 16 -7.62 -1.52 6.18
N GLU A 17 -6.59 -2.29 5.83
CA GLU A 17 -5.54 -2.72 6.75
C GLU A 17 -4.17 -2.84 6.05
N LEU A 18 -3.11 -2.45 6.75
CA LEU A 18 -1.73 -2.84 6.40
C LEU A 18 -1.43 -4.18 7.07
N VAL A 19 -1.46 -5.27 6.30
CA VAL A 19 -1.26 -6.63 6.80
C VAL A 19 0.22 -6.92 7.04
N THR A 20 1.09 -6.44 6.16
CA THR A 20 2.54 -6.61 6.32
C THR A 20 3.23 -5.37 5.79
N SER A 21 4.11 -4.81 6.61
CA SER A 21 4.98 -3.71 6.21
C SER A 21 6.25 -4.27 5.62
N ARG A 22 6.83 -3.56 4.63
CA ARG A 22 8.18 -3.84 4.16
C ARG A 22 9.25 -3.70 5.24
N TYR A 23 8.92 -3.07 6.38
CA TYR A 23 9.78 -3.01 7.57
C TYR A 23 9.64 -4.22 8.51
N GLY A 24 8.68 -5.13 8.27
CA GLY A 24 8.39 -6.26 9.15
C GLY A 24 7.94 -5.78 10.53
N GLU A 25 8.52 -6.36 11.59
CA GLU A 25 8.31 -5.94 12.97
C GLU A 25 9.08 -4.68 13.36
N GLN A 26 10.01 -4.23 12.51
CA GLN A 26 10.80 -3.04 12.80
C GLN A 26 9.99 -1.77 12.50
N PRO A 27 10.14 -0.71 13.32
CA PRO A 27 9.51 0.56 13.02
C PRO A 27 10.10 1.15 11.74
N ARG A 28 9.26 1.89 11.00
CA ARG A 28 9.73 2.71 9.88
C ARG A 28 10.79 3.69 10.38
N PRO A 29 11.97 3.77 9.75
CA PRO A 29 12.98 4.76 10.10
C PRO A 29 12.48 6.19 9.91
N GLU A 30 12.87 7.07 10.83
CA GLU A 30 12.60 8.51 10.72
C GLU A 30 13.44 9.16 9.61
N SER A 31 14.73 8.81 9.57
CA SER A 31 15.65 9.21 8.50
C SER A 31 15.23 8.64 7.15
N TRP A 32 15.18 9.51 6.14
CA TRP A 32 14.87 9.15 4.75
C TRP A 32 15.92 8.21 4.15
N ASP A 33 17.20 8.44 4.43
CA ASP A 33 18.33 7.64 3.90
C ASP A 33 18.32 6.19 4.40
N ARG A 34 17.60 5.92 5.49
CA ARG A 34 17.47 4.58 6.07
C ARG A 34 16.19 3.87 5.61
N ARG A 35 15.33 4.55 4.86
CA ARG A 35 14.14 3.90 4.29
C ARG A 35 14.58 2.91 3.23
N ARG A 36 13.82 1.84 3.12
CA ARG A 36 14.13 0.75 2.18
C ARG A 36 12.98 0.51 1.23
N ASP A 37 13.36 0.05 0.07
CA ASP A 37 12.48 -0.53 -0.94
C ASP A 37 11.86 -1.81 -0.40
N GLY A 38 10.74 -2.22 -0.99
CA GLY A 38 10.13 -3.50 -0.70
C GLY A 38 8.64 -3.53 -0.99
N VAL A 39 7.98 -4.49 -0.37
CA VAL A 39 6.55 -4.76 -0.57
C VAL A 39 5.80 -4.54 0.72
N ASP A 40 4.76 -3.72 0.65
CA ASP A 40 3.73 -3.62 1.67
C ASP A 40 2.53 -4.48 1.22
N VAL A 41 1.98 -5.30 2.11
CA VAL A 41 0.77 -6.08 1.85
C VAL A 41 -0.40 -5.41 2.53
N VAL A 42 -1.44 -5.10 1.76
CA VAL A 42 -2.65 -4.45 2.28
C VAL A 42 -3.88 -5.31 2.04
N ARG A 43 -4.86 -5.19 2.94
CA ARG A 43 -6.24 -5.55 2.67
C ARG A 43 -6.99 -4.30 2.23
N THR A 44 -7.71 -4.38 1.13
CA THR A 44 -8.55 -3.28 0.61
C THR A 44 -9.95 -3.33 1.22
N SER A 45 -10.67 -2.21 1.12
CA SER A 45 -12.05 -2.10 1.61
C SER A 45 -13.05 -3.03 0.91
N ASP A 46 -12.71 -3.56 -0.27
CA ASP A 46 -13.50 -4.57 -0.99
C ASP A 46 -13.03 -6.01 -0.74
N GLY A 47 -12.17 -6.21 0.27
CA GLY A 47 -11.78 -7.53 0.77
C GLY A 47 -10.58 -8.17 0.07
N ARG A 48 -10.01 -7.53 -0.96
CA ARG A 48 -8.83 -8.05 -1.68
C ARG A 48 -7.56 -7.86 -0.88
N VAL A 49 -6.59 -8.75 -1.12
CA VAL A 49 -5.25 -8.67 -0.55
C VAL A 49 -4.24 -8.40 -1.66
N LEU A 50 -3.57 -7.26 -1.58
CA LEU A 50 -2.67 -6.79 -2.65
C LEU A 50 -1.26 -6.58 -2.13
N LYS A 51 -0.27 -6.93 -2.95
CA LYS A 51 1.13 -6.53 -2.78
C LYS A 51 1.34 -5.16 -3.43
N LEU A 52 1.91 -4.24 -2.67
CA LEU A 52 2.19 -2.88 -3.11
C LEU A 52 3.70 -2.65 -3.08
N GLN A 53 4.28 -2.46 -4.26
CA GLN A 53 5.70 -2.21 -4.40
C GLN A 53 6.00 -0.75 -4.04
N CYS A 54 7.04 -0.53 -3.24
CA CYS A 54 7.54 0.79 -2.86
C CYS A 54 9.06 0.85 -3.04
N ASP A 55 9.54 1.99 -3.53
CA ASP A 55 10.94 2.34 -3.76
C ASP A 55 11.55 3.12 -2.59
N GLY A 56 11.03 2.91 -1.37
CA GLY A 56 11.51 3.61 -0.17
C GLY A 56 11.07 5.07 -0.04
N MET A 57 10.60 5.70 -1.13
CA MET A 57 10.27 7.14 -1.17
C MET A 57 8.87 7.47 -0.66
N GLN A 58 8.07 6.47 -0.29
CA GLN A 58 6.71 6.65 0.23
C GLN A 58 6.59 6.07 1.63
N SER A 59 5.68 6.58 2.46
CA SER A 59 5.34 5.90 3.71
C SER A 59 4.54 4.62 3.42
N PRO A 60 4.64 3.55 4.25
CA PRO A 60 3.73 2.42 4.16
C PRO A 60 2.27 2.88 4.17
N PRO A 61 1.39 2.28 3.36
CA PRO A 61 -0.02 2.63 3.32
C PRO A 61 -0.69 2.50 4.68
N GLN A 62 -1.63 3.40 4.98
CA GLN A 62 -2.38 3.38 6.23
C GLN A 62 -3.87 3.17 5.98
N LYS A 63 -4.58 2.70 7.00
CA LYS A 63 -6.04 2.54 6.97
C LYS A 63 -6.72 3.84 6.50
N GLY A 64 -7.68 3.68 5.59
CA GLY A 64 -8.45 4.77 4.99
C GLY A 64 -7.75 5.49 3.85
N TRP A 65 -6.46 5.25 3.59
CA TRP A 65 -5.79 5.83 2.44
C TRP A 65 -6.40 5.33 1.14
N VAL A 66 -6.53 6.26 0.20
CA VAL A 66 -6.95 5.97 -1.16
C VAL A 66 -5.71 5.99 -2.04
N LEU A 67 -5.46 4.88 -2.72
CA LEU A 67 -4.29 4.72 -3.57
C LEU A 67 -4.73 4.61 -5.03
N MET A 68 -3.94 5.19 -5.92
CA MET A 68 -4.04 4.93 -7.35
C MET A 68 -2.98 3.90 -7.73
N VAL A 69 -3.43 2.72 -8.12
CA VAL A 69 -2.60 1.62 -8.63
C VAL A 69 -2.45 1.80 -10.13
N ARG A 70 -1.22 1.93 -10.62
CA ARG A 70 -0.94 2.32 -12.01
C ARG A 70 -0.64 1.14 -12.92
N ASP A 71 0.12 0.17 -12.42
CA ASP A 71 0.60 -1.01 -13.15
C ASP A 71 1.13 -2.07 -12.16
N GLY A 72 1.72 -3.14 -12.70
CA GLY A 72 2.24 -4.28 -11.95
C GLY A 72 1.26 -5.44 -11.92
N ASP A 73 1.55 -6.44 -11.09
CA ASP A 73 0.76 -7.67 -11.02
C ASP A 73 0.77 -8.28 -9.60
N ALA A 74 -0.02 -9.33 -9.38
CA ALA A 74 -0.14 -9.98 -8.08
C ALA A 74 1.13 -10.75 -7.65
N GLU A 75 1.97 -11.14 -8.60
CA GLU A 75 3.19 -11.90 -8.35
C GLU A 75 4.30 -10.97 -7.84
N HIS A 76 4.58 -9.89 -8.57
CA HIS A 76 5.67 -8.94 -8.31
C HIS A 76 5.24 -7.76 -7.43
N GLY A 77 3.95 -7.48 -7.36
CA GLY A 77 3.38 -6.32 -6.67
C GLY A 77 3.03 -5.19 -7.61
N TYR A 78 2.10 -4.34 -7.17
CA TYR A 78 1.61 -3.23 -7.94
C TYR A 78 2.31 -1.93 -7.58
N ARG A 79 2.61 -1.10 -8.59
CA ARG A 79 3.09 0.29 -8.36
C ARG A 79 1.90 1.20 -8.09
N TRP A 80 2.04 2.04 -7.07
CA TRP A 80 0.95 2.87 -6.58
C TRP A 80 1.42 4.28 -6.24
N THR A 81 0.45 5.18 -6.07
CA THR A 81 0.66 6.51 -5.50
C THR A 81 -0.47 6.86 -4.56
N LEU A 82 -0.18 7.67 -3.53
CA LEU A 82 -1.22 8.23 -2.67
C LEU A 82 -2.11 9.15 -3.50
N TYR A 83 -3.42 8.90 -3.47
CA TYR A 83 -4.43 9.69 -4.18
C TYR A 83 -5.33 10.48 -3.23
N GLY A 84 -5.54 9.97 -2.01
CA GLY A 84 -6.31 10.67 -0.99
C GLY A 84 -6.10 10.08 0.40
N MET A 85 -6.34 10.88 1.42
CA MET A 85 -6.33 10.48 2.82
C MET A 85 -7.75 10.50 3.39
N PRO A 86 -8.06 9.71 4.42
CA PRO A 86 -9.36 9.76 5.06
C PRO A 86 -9.60 11.18 5.59
N ARG A 87 -10.80 11.72 5.37
CA ARG A 87 -11.18 13.00 5.98
C ARG A 87 -11.13 12.82 7.49
N GLN A 88 -10.32 13.60 8.19
CA GLN A 88 -10.44 13.72 9.64
C GLN A 88 -11.81 14.35 9.90
N THR A 89 -12.77 13.55 10.36
CA THR A 89 -13.94 14.11 11.04
C THR A 89 -13.42 14.65 12.36
N GLY A 90 -13.32 15.97 12.47
CA GLY A 90 -12.81 16.66 13.65
C GLY A 90 -13.56 16.25 14.90
N HIS A 91 -12.82 16.13 16.00
CA HIS A 91 -13.34 16.14 17.36
C HIS A 91 -13.88 17.54 17.70
#